data_AF-A0AAD9DJF1-F1
#
_entry.id   AF-A0AAD9DJF1-F1
#
_cell.length_a   1.000
_cell.length_b   1.000
_cell.length_c   1.000
_cell.angle_alpha   90.00
_cell.angle_beta   90.00
_cell.angle_gamma   90.00
#
_symmetry.space_group_name_H-M   'P 1'
#
loop_
_entity.id
_entity.type
_entity.pdbx_description
1 polymer ?
#
loop_
_entity_poly.entity_id
_entity_poly.type
_entity_poly.pdbx_seq_one_letter_code
_entity_poly.pdbx_strand_id
1 'polypeptide(L)'
;ILLANVQSLDNKLDDIWARIKFQRDIQDCNLLCFTESWLNPAVPNHTIQPAEFFSVHRMDRMADSGKSRGGGVCVMVNNSWCNNANVVTLACSCSPNLELLT
;
A
#
# COMPACT_ATOMS: atom_id res chain seq x y z
N ILE A 1 -4.31 3.23 -10.98
CA ILE A 1 -4.31 3.24 -9.49
C ILE A 1 -5.49 2.40 -9.05
N LEU A 2 -5.27 1.43 -8.16
CA LEU A 2 -6.33 0.66 -7.51
C LEU A 2 -6.43 1.11 -6.06
N LEU A 3 -7.65 1.39 -5.59
CA LEU A 3 -7.93 1.70 -4.19
C LEU A 3 -9.01 0.75 -3.70
N ALA A 4 -8.76 0.05 -2.59
CA ALA A 4 -9.73 -0.85 -1.99
C ALA A 4 -9.68 -0.79 -0.46
N ASN A 5 -10.85 -0.84 0.16
CA ASN A 5 -10.96 -1.13 1.58
C ASN A 5 -10.96 -2.65 1.76
N VAL A 6 -9.93 -3.19 2.41
CA VAL A 6 -9.70 -4.63 2.47
C VAL A 6 -10.14 -5.25 3.79
N GLN A 7 -10.42 -4.50 4.86
CA GLN A 7 -10.87 -5.05 6.15
C GLN A 7 -10.12 -6.34 6.56
N SER A 8 -8.83 -6.22 6.84
CA SER A 8 -7.83 -7.31 6.91
C SER A 8 -7.21 -7.65 5.56
N LEU A 9 -6.02 -7.08 5.31
CA LEU A 9 -5.20 -7.38 4.15
C LEU A 9 -4.67 -8.82 4.20
N ASP A 10 -4.21 -9.26 5.37
CA ASP A 10 -3.59 -10.58 5.57
C ASP A 10 -4.51 -11.72 5.11
N ASN A 11 -5.80 -11.61 5.45
CA ASN A 11 -6.83 -12.57 5.06
C ASN A 11 -7.14 -12.58 3.55
N LYS A 12 -6.61 -11.64 2.77
CA LYS A 12 -6.92 -11.44 1.34
C LYS A 12 -5.67 -11.46 0.47
N LEU A 13 -4.48 -11.73 1.03
CA LEU A 13 -3.23 -11.71 0.29
C LEU A 13 -3.24 -12.68 -0.89
N ASP A 14 -3.65 -13.92 -0.68
CA ASP A 14 -3.67 -14.93 -1.74
C ASP A 14 -4.55 -14.51 -2.93
N ASP A 15 -5.75 -13.98 -2.65
CA ASP A 15 -6.67 -13.48 -3.67
C ASP A 15 -6.11 -12.27 -4.41
N ILE A 16 -5.50 -11.33 -3.68
CA ILE A 16 -4.87 -10.13 -4.25
C ILE A 16 -3.68 -10.52 -5.12
N TRP A 17 -2.86 -11.47 -4.68
CA TRP A 17 -1.71 -11.95 -5.43
C TRP A 17 -2.11 -12.69 -6.70
N ALA A 18 -3.13 -13.55 -6.61
CA ALA A 18 -3.70 -14.19 -7.80
C ALA A 18 -4.19 -13.13 -8.80
N ARG A 19 -4.86 -12.09 -8.33
CA ARG A 19 -5.31 -10.97 -9.17
C ARG A 19 -4.15 -10.20 -9.80
N ILE A 20 -3.12 -9.85 -9.03
CA ILE A 20 -1.91 -9.18 -9.55
C ILE A 20 -1.21 -10.05 -10.61
N LYS A 21 -1.22 -11.38 -10.44
CA LYS A 21 -0.56 -12.30 -11.37
C LYS A 21 -1.34 -12.54 -12.66
N PHE A 22 -2.67 -12.57 -12.60
CA PHE A 22 -3.49 -13.03 -13.72
C PHE A 22 -4.41 -11.94 -14.33
N GLN A 23 -4.58 -10.79 -13.69
CA GLN A 23 -5.40 -9.70 -14.18
C GLN A 23 -4.52 -8.50 -14.52
N ARG A 24 -4.30 -8.29 -15.83
CA ARG A 24 -3.45 -7.21 -16.36
C ARG A 24 -3.84 -5.83 -15.83
N ASP A 25 -5.13 -5.55 -15.70
CA ASP A 25 -5.63 -4.27 -15.17
C ASP A 25 -5.15 -3.97 -13.74
N ILE A 26 -4.92 -5.01 -12.93
CA ILE A 26 -4.39 -4.88 -11.57
C ILE A 26 -2.86 -4.91 -11.58
N GLN A 27 -2.26 -5.79 -12.39
CA GLN A 27 -0.81 -5.88 -12.55
C GLN A 27 -0.18 -4.55 -13.01
N ASP A 28 -0.82 -3.89 -13.98
CA ASP A 28 -0.34 -2.66 -14.61
C ASP A 28 -0.66 -1.40 -13.79
N CYS A 29 -1.32 -1.54 -12.63
CA CYS A 29 -1.51 -0.41 -11.74
C CYS A 29 -0.17 0.08 -11.19
N ASN A 30 0.06 1.39 -11.31
CA ASN A 30 1.22 2.08 -10.73
C ASN A 30 1.22 2.02 -9.20
N LEU A 31 0.03 2.03 -8.60
CA LEU A 31 -0.21 2.03 -7.16
C LEU A 31 -1.38 1.10 -6.82
N LEU A 32 -1.21 0.28 -5.79
CA LEU A 32 -2.26 -0.46 -5.11
C LEU A 32 -2.40 0.09 -3.69
N CYS A 33 -3.52 0.73 -3.40
CA CYS A 33 -3.79 1.39 -2.13
C CYS A 33 -4.86 0.62 -1.35
N PHE A 34 -4.51 0.17 -0.15
CA PHE A 34 -5.38 -0.60 0.72
C PHE A 34 -5.64 0.14 2.03
N THR A 35 -6.92 0.37 2.32
CA THR A 35 -7.38 0.91 3.63
C THR A 35 -7.94 -0.21 4.48
N GLU A 36 -7.99 0.01 5.81
CA GLU A 36 -8.37 -1.04 6.77
C GLU A 36 -7.50 -2.29 6.60
N SER A 37 -6.18 -2.07 6.47
CA SER A 37 -5.20 -3.16 6.30
C SER A 37 -5.18 -4.10 7.50
N TRP A 38 -5.45 -3.55 8.70
CA TRP A 38 -5.44 -4.23 10.00
C TRP A 38 -4.12 -4.94 10.31
N LEU A 39 -3.05 -4.55 9.62
CA LEU A 39 -1.72 -5.03 9.89
C LEU A 39 -1.18 -4.45 11.20
N ASN A 40 -0.17 -5.13 11.74
CA ASN A 40 0.55 -4.72 12.92
C ASN A 40 2.07 -4.80 12.67
N PRO A 41 2.90 -4.07 13.46
CA PRO A 41 4.34 -4.00 13.21
C PRO A 41 5.08 -5.33 13.30
N ALA A 42 4.47 -6.38 13.89
CA ALA A 42 5.08 -7.71 13.94
C ALA A 42 5.00 -8.45 12.59
N VAL A 43 4.15 -8.00 11.65
CA VAL A 43 4.06 -8.53 10.29
C VAL A 43 5.13 -7.87 9.41
N PRO A 44 6.17 -8.58 8.96
CA PRO A 44 7.23 -8.01 8.12
C PRO A 44 6.73 -7.64 6.72
N ASN A 45 7.35 -6.66 6.06
CA ASN A 45 6.92 -6.24 4.72
C ASN A 45 7.07 -7.35 3.66
N HIS A 46 8.07 -8.21 3.78
CA HIS A 46 8.29 -9.29 2.80
C HIS A 46 7.16 -10.34 2.80
N THR A 47 6.33 -10.42 3.85
CA THR A 47 5.21 -11.37 3.89
C THR A 47 3.99 -10.87 3.13
N ILE A 48 3.91 -9.57 2.85
CA ILE A 48 2.79 -8.92 2.16
C ILE A 48 3.16 -8.42 0.76
N GLN A 49 4.45 -8.47 0.40
CA GLN A 49 4.96 -8.00 -0.87
C GLN A 49 4.58 -9.00 -2.00
N PRO A 50 3.77 -8.61 -2.99
CA PRO A 50 3.21 -9.53 -3.99
C PRO A 50 4.22 -9.99 -5.05
N ALA A 51 5.22 -9.16 -5.35
CA ALA A 51 6.29 -9.43 -6.30
C ALA A 51 7.48 -8.50 -6.04
N GLU A 52 8.66 -8.86 -6.53
CA GLU A 52 9.90 -8.08 -6.32
C GLU A 52 9.82 -6.65 -6.85
N PHE A 53 9.02 -6.41 -7.90
CA PHE A 53 8.86 -5.08 -8.50
C PHE A 53 7.87 -4.19 -7.74
N PHE A 54 7.22 -4.66 -6.67
CA PHE A 54 6.41 -3.82 -5.78
C PHE A 54 7.18 -3.45 -4.52
N SER A 55 7.27 -2.17 -4.17
CA SER A 55 7.69 -1.71 -2.84
C SER A 55 6.48 -1.48 -1.95
N VAL A 56 6.61 -1.75 -0.65
CA VAL A 56 5.51 -1.64 0.32
C VAL A 56 5.76 -0.47 1.26
N HIS A 57 4.79 0.44 1.33
CA HIS A 57 4.73 1.58 2.24
C HIS A 57 3.45 1.47 3.07
N ARG A 58 3.55 1.46 4.40
CA ARG A 58 2.36 1.26 5.26
C ARG A 58 2.46 2.06 6.53
N MET A 59 1.29 2.34 7.11
CA MET A 59 1.14 2.86 8.45
C MET A 59 0.18 1.94 9.18
N ASP A 60 0.68 1.25 10.20
CA ASP A 60 -0.09 0.26 10.95
C ASP A 60 -0.98 0.90 12.00
N ARG A 61 -1.94 0.13 12.50
CA ARG A 61 -2.63 0.53 13.73
C ARG A 61 -1.64 0.42 14.88
N MET A 62 -1.31 1.58 15.45
CA MET A 62 -0.52 1.73 16.65
C MET A 62 -1.43 2.15 17.82
N ALA A 63 -0.97 1.94 19.06
CA ALA A 63 -1.76 2.24 20.26
C ALA A 63 -2.09 3.74 20.39
N ASP A 64 -1.21 4.59 19.88
CA ASP A 64 -1.35 6.05 19.78
C ASP A 64 -2.52 6.50 18.89
N SER A 65 -2.97 5.67 17.95
CA SER A 65 -4.09 6.00 17.06
C SER A 65 -5.44 6.11 17.78
N GLY A 66 -5.52 5.67 19.04
CA GLY A 66 -6.75 5.70 19.84
C GLY A 66 -7.87 4.76 19.34
N LYS A 67 -7.60 3.93 18.33
CA LYS A 67 -8.60 3.04 17.72
C LYS A 67 -8.65 1.69 18.41
N SER A 68 -9.82 1.35 18.96
CA SER A 68 -10.07 0.04 19.57
C SER A 68 -10.10 -1.10 18.54
N ARG A 69 -10.52 -0.82 17.30
CA ARG A 69 -10.58 -1.76 16.18
C ARG A 69 -10.27 -1.07 14.85
N GLY A 70 -9.77 -1.87 13.91
CA GLY A 70 -9.56 -1.46 12.51
C GLY A 70 -8.47 -0.41 12.28
N GLY A 71 -8.47 0.19 11.09
CA GLY A 71 -7.48 1.16 10.65
C GLY A 71 -6.27 0.56 9.95
N GLY A 72 -5.22 1.37 9.83
CA GLY A 72 -4.05 1.06 9.04
C GLY A 72 -4.26 1.25 7.54
N VAL A 73 -3.18 1.63 6.87
CA VAL A 73 -3.11 1.81 5.41
C VAL A 73 -1.87 1.11 4.87
N CYS A 74 -1.98 0.55 3.67
CA CYS A 74 -0.86 -0.07 2.97
C CYS A 74 -0.92 0.33 1.50
N VAL A 75 0.15 0.91 1.00
CA VAL A 75 0.35 1.31 -0.39
C VAL A 75 1.47 0.46 -0.96
N MET A 76 1.18 -0.24 -2.05
CA MET A 76 2.18 -0.97 -2.82
C MET A 76 2.47 -0.18 -4.10
N VAL A 77 3.73 0.18 -4.29
CA VAL A 77 4.20 1.00 -5.41
C VAL A 77 4.84 0.09 -6.45
N ASN A 78 4.34 0.14 -7.68
CA ASN A 78 4.89 -0.63 -8.79
C ASN A 78 6.13 0.09 -9.36
N ASN A 79 7.32 -0.42 -9.05
CA ASN A 79 8.60 0.18 -9.42
C ASN A 79 8.94 0.04 -10.91
N SER A 80 8.22 -0.81 -11.65
CA SER A 80 8.32 -0.82 -13.13
C SER A 80 7.83 0.50 -13.72
N TRP A 81 6.90 1.17 -13.04
CA TRP A 81 6.37 2.47 -13.45
C TRP A 81 6.92 3.61 -12.60
N CYS A 82 6.95 3.45 -11.28
CA CYS A 82 7.28 4.49 -10.31
C CYS A 82 8.74 4.36 -9.84
N ASN A 83 9.68 4.70 -10.71
CA ASN A 83 11.10 4.78 -10.34
C ASN A 83 11.66 6.17 -10.68
N ASN A 84 12.84 6.49 -10.16
CA ASN A 84 13.48 7.79 -10.36
C ASN A 84 13.74 8.16 -11.83
N ALA A 85 13.78 7.18 -12.75
CA ALA A 85 13.93 7.47 -14.18
C ALA A 85 12.60 7.86 -14.85
N ASN A 86 11.47 7.44 -14.28
CA ASN A 86 10.15 7.55 -14.89
C ASN A 86 9.20 8.52 -14.15
N VAL A 87 9.56 8.98 -12.96
CA VAL A 87 8.74 9.88 -12.14
C VAL A 87 9.30 11.29 -12.18
N VAL A 88 8.45 12.25 -12.56
CA VAL A 88 8.74 13.69 -12.45
C VAL A 88 7.82 14.30 -11.41
N THR A 89 8.39 14.98 -10.42
CA THR A 89 7.59 15.72 -9.44
C THR A 89 7.03 16.97 -10.09
N LEU A 90 5.72 16.98 -10.33
CA LEU A 90 5.03 18.14 -10.93
C LEU A 90 4.73 19.24 -9.90
N ALA A 91 4.42 18.83 -8.67
CA ALA A 91 4.15 19.73 -7.55
C ALA A 91 4.45 19.01 -6.23
N CYS A 92 4.94 19.76 -5.24
CA CYS A 92 5.12 19.29 -3.87
C CYS A 92 4.43 20.28 -2.94
N SER A 93 3.59 19.78 -2.03
CA SER A 93 2.87 20.60 -1.06
C SER A 93 2.84 19.89 0.29
N CYS A 94 3.19 20.61 1.34
CA CYS A 94 2.99 20.20 2.72
C CYS A 94 2.10 21.27 3.39
N SER A 95 1.07 20.83 4.10
CA SER A 95 0.15 21.71 4.82
C SER A 95 -0.23 21.10 6.16
N PRO A 96 -0.79 21.86 7.11
CA PRO A 96 -1.28 21.31 8.38
C PRO A 96 -2.28 20.16 8.21
N ASN A 97 -2.96 20.09 7.06
CA ASN A 97 -3.94 19.05 6.74
C ASN A 97 -3.37 17.95 5.83
N LEU A 98 -2.15 18.10 5.34
CA LEU A 98 -1.49 17.19 4.40
C LEU A 98 0.00 17.13 4.71
N GLU A 99 0.39 16.12 5.47
CA GLU A 99 1.79 15.88 5.82
C GLU A 99 2.46 15.03 4.76
N LEU A 100 3.67 15.44 4.38
CA LEU A 100 4.51 14.66 3.47
C LEU A 100 5.21 13.55 4.27
N LEU A 101 5.05 12.30 3.84
CA LEU A 101 5.84 11.19 4.37
C LEU A 101 7.29 11.32 3.87
N THR A 102 8.23 11.50 4.79
CA THR A 102 9.68 11.52 4.56
C THR A 102 10.30 10.14 4.65
#